data_AF-X1VX84-F1
#
_entry.id   AF-X1VX84-F1
#
_cell.length_a   1.000
_cell.length_b   1.000
_cell.length_c   1.000
_cell.angle_alpha   90.00
_cell.angle_beta   90.00
_cell.angle_gamma   90.00
#
_symmetry.space_group_name_H-M   'P 1'
#
loop_
_entity.id
_entity.type
_entity.pdbx_description
1 polymer ?
#
loop_
_entity_poly.entity_id
_entity_poly.type
_entity_poly.pdbx_seq_one_letter_code
_entity_poly.pdbx_strand_id
1 'polypeptide(L)'
;LKVLNKYHFEILNLRFPELLTKELARKKMDSLFGSARSKILETFSPVEEAVVKIDGGLRDSSQASLRKALRAMDTLEDKVARKSKRQNIIMQSQINKAAHNIFPLQDLQERKLNVLEYLIKFGQDFLRVVHGDFSKADYGEHKVISFQS
;
A
#
# COMPACT_ATOMS: atom_id res chain seq x y z
N LEU A 1 11.69 -11.87 0.72
CA LEU A 1 10.44 -12.10 -0.06
C LEU A 1 9.15 -11.77 0.69
N LYS A 2 9.05 -11.90 2.03
CA LYS A 2 7.79 -11.65 2.77
C LYS A 2 7.08 -10.33 2.44
N VAL A 3 7.81 -9.22 2.31
CA VAL A 3 7.24 -7.90 1.92
C VAL A 3 6.75 -7.89 0.48
N LEU A 4 7.52 -8.45 -0.47
CA LEU A 4 7.13 -8.57 -1.87
C LEU A 4 5.83 -9.38 -2.03
N ASN A 5 5.74 -10.52 -1.34
CA ASN A 5 4.54 -11.38 -1.36
C ASN A 5 3.34 -10.70 -0.70
N LYS A 6 3.57 -9.98 0.40
CA LYS A 6 2.52 -9.28 1.16
C LYS A 6 1.86 -8.16 0.35
N TYR A 7 2.63 -7.48 -0.51
CA TYR A 7 2.15 -6.36 -1.30
C TYR A 7 2.04 -6.68 -2.81
N HIS A 8 2.27 -7.94 -3.19
CA HIS A 8 2.22 -8.44 -4.57
C HIS A 8 3.09 -7.65 -5.56
N PHE A 9 4.36 -7.42 -5.20
CA PHE A 9 5.33 -6.73 -6.05
C PHE A 9 6.42 -7.65 -6.57
N GLU A 10 6.91 -7.33 -7.76
CA GLU A 10 8.14 -7.91 -8.28
C GLU A 10 9.35 -7.27 -7.60
N ILE A 11 10.46 -8.01 -7.55
CA ILE A 11 11.69 -7.53 -6.92
C ILE A 11 12.18 -6.23 -7.55
N LEU A 12 12.06 -6.09 -8.87
CA LEU A 12 12.50 -4.90 -9.62
C LEU A 12 11.72 -3.64 -9.26
N ASN A 13 10.49 -3.76 -8.77
CA ASN A 13 9.73 -2.60 -8.33
C ASN A 13 10.38 -1.89 -7.14
N LEU A 14 11.21 -2.59 -6.34
CA LEU A 14 11.93 -1.99 -5.21
C LEU A 14 12.98 -0.95 -5.63
N ARG A 15 13.33 -0.84 -6.92
CA ARG A 15 14.13 0.28 -7.44
C ARG A 15 13.40 1.62 -7.35
N PHE A 16 12.08 1.62 -7.26
CA PHE A 16 11.26 2.83 -7.19
C PHE A 16 10.28 2.76 -6.02
N PRO A 17 10.77 2.75 -4.76
CA PRO A 17 9.93 2.52 -3.56
C PRO A 17 8.89 3.62 -3.34
N GLU A 18 9.17 4.84 -3.78
CA GLU A 18 8.26 6.00 -3.78
C GLU A 18 7.01 5.75 -4.65
N LEU A 19 7.19 5.13 -5.83
CA LEU A 19 6.08 4.82 -6.74
C LEU A 19 5.17 3.73 -6.15
N LEU A 20 5.77 2.70 -5.52
CA LEU A 20 5.04 1.63 -4.86
C LEU A 20 4.15 2.15 -3.72
N THR A 21 4.70 3.05 -2.91
CA THR A 21 3.96 3.62 -1.77
C THR A 21 2.84 4.54 -2.23
N LYS A 22 3.04 5.29 -3.32
CA LYS A 22 2.00 6.11 -3.95
C LYS A 22 0.88 5.26 -4.58
N GLU A 23 1.22 4.17 -5.26
CA GLU A 23 0.24 3.28 -5.88
C GLU A 23 -0.66 2.61 -4.83
N LEU A 24 -0.07 2.09 -3.75
CA LEU A 24 -0.82 1.43 -2.67
C LEU A 24 -1.73 2.38 -1.89
N ALA A 25 -1.31 3.63 -1.70
CA ALA A 25 -2.11 4.63 -0.99
C ALA A 25 -3.36 5.05 -1.78
N ARG A 26 -3.30 5.04 -3.12
CA ARG A 26 -4.33 5.63 -4.00
C ARG A 26 -5.44 4.65 -4.42
N LYS A 27 -5.19 3.34 -4.40
CA LYS A 27 -5.98 2.40 -5.25
C LYS A 27 -7.22 1.76 -4.59
N LYS A 28 -7.41 1.82 -3.26
CA LYS A 28 -8.43 0.97 -2.58
C LYS A 28 -9.52 1.72 -1.80
N MET A 29 -9.31 2.96 -1.38
CA MET A 29 -10.23 3.67 -0.48
C MET A 29 -11.03 4.76 -1.17
N ASP A 30 -10.43 5.53 -2.07
CA ASP A 30 -11.11 6.62 -2.80
C ASP A 30 -12.34 6.12 -3.59
N SER A 31 -12.24 4.94 -4.19
CA SER A 31 -13.35 4.35 -4.97
C SER A 31 -14.53 3.89 -4.10
N LEU A 32 -14.28 3.44 -2.87
CA LEU A 32 -15.33 2.98 -1.95
C LEU A 32 -16.12 4.15 -1.36
N PHE A 33 -15.43 5.19 -0.89
CA PHE A 33 -16.09 6.39 -0.36
C PHE A 33 -16.82 7.17 -1.45
N GLY A 34 -16.25 7.25 -2.66
CA GLY A 34 -16.94 7.79 -3.84
C GLY A 34 -18.25 7.06 -4.13
N SER A 35 -18.22 5.72 -4.22
CA SER A 35 -19.41 4.90 -4.44
C SER A 35 -20.46 5.05 -3.33
N ALA A 36 -20.03 5.12 -2.06
CA ALA A 36 -20.94 5.31 -0.94
C ALA A 36 -21.69 6.65 -1.00
N ARG A 37 -21.00 7.75 -1.38
CA ARG A 37 -21.64 9.06 -1.57
C ARG A 37 -22.69 9.04 -2.67
N SER A 38 -22.38 8.41 -3.81
CA SER A 38 -23.34 8.26 -4.91
C SER A 38 -24.61 7.53 -4.46
N LYS A 39 -24.47 6.43 -3.70
CA LYS A 39 -25.63 5.70 -3.16
C LYS A 39 -26.43 6.51 -2.16
N ILE A 40 -25.78 7.31 -1.31
CA ILE A 40 -26.47 8.21 -0.37
C ILE A 40 -27.33 9.22 -1.14
N LEU A 41 -26.76 9.84 -2.18
CA LEU A 41 -27.49 10.80 -3.03
C LEU A 41 -28.68 10.14 -3.72
N GLU A 42 -28.47 8.98 -4.34
CA GLU A 42 -29.53 8.20 -5.01
C GLU A 42 -30.66 7.83 -4.03
N THR A 43 -30.33 7.48 -2.80
CA THR A 43 -31.32 7.09 -1.78
C THR A 43 -32.08 8.30 -1.23
N PHE A 44 -31.45 9.47 -1.12
CA PHE A 44 -32.08 10.68 -0.58
C PHE A 44 -32.97 11.41 -1.59
N SER A 45 -32.70 11.31 -2.89
CA SER A 45 -33.51 11.95 -3.94
C SER A 45 -35.02 11.63 -3.83
N PRO A 46 -35.45 10.36 -3.78
CA PRO A 46 -36.88 10.04 -3.66
C PRO A 46 -37.48 10.47 -2.30
N VAL A 47 -36.67 10.53 -1.25
CA VAL A 47 -37.10 11.01 0.08
C VAL A 47 -37.37 12.52 0.03
N GLU A 48 -36.50 13.30 -0.59
CA GLU A 48 -36.72 14.74 -0.78
C GLU A 48 -37.98 15.01 -1.60
N GLU A 49 -38.20 14.27 -2.69
CA GLU A 49 -39.41 14.38 -3.50
C GLU A 49 -40.68 14.08 -2.70
N ALA A 50 -40.68 13.02 -1.88
CA ALA A 50 -41.82 12.66 -1.04
C ALA A 50 -42.09 13.71 0.05
N VAL A 51 -41.03 14.22 0.69
CA VAL A 51 -41.13 15.23 1.75
C VAL A 51 -41.65 16.57 1.21
N VAL A 52 -41.16 17.00 0.04
CA VAL A 52 -41.61 18.24 -0.62
C VAL A 52 -43.07 18.16 -1.07
N LYS A 53 -43.55 16.98 -1.45
CA LYS A 53 -44.98 16.76 -1.78
C LYS A 53 -45.89 16.92 -0.56
N ILE A 54 -45.39 16.66 0.64
CA ILE A 54 -46.14 16.85 1.90
C ILE A 54 -46.10 18.33 2.29
N ASP A 55 -44.92 18.93 2.34
CA ASP A 55 -44.71 20.34 2.65
C ASP A 55 -43.44 20.86 1.97
N GLY A 56 -43.61 21.87 1.11
CA GLY A 56 -42.50 22.51 0.39
C GLY A 56 -41.48 23.17 1.30
N GLY A 57 -41.88 23.59 2.51
CA GLY A 57 -40.98 24.13 3.54
C GLY A 57 -40.01 23.11 4.13
N LEU A 58 -40.28 21.82 3.97
CA LEU A 58 -39.40 20.75 4.46
C LEU A 58 -38.23 20.43 3.53
N ARG A 59 -38.16 21.06 2.33
CA ARG A 59 -37.04 20.90 1.39
C ARG A 59 -35.70 21.17 2.07
N ASP A 60 -35.59 22.30 2.75
CA ASP A 60 -34.34 22.72 3.39
C ASP A 60 -33.91 21.75 4.51
N SER A 61 -34.88 21.21 5.25
CA SER A 61 -34.66 20.19 6.29
C SER A 61 -34.18 18.85 5.70
N SER A 62 -34.76 18.42 4.57
CA SER A 62 -34.30 17.23 3.84
C SER A 62 -32.87 17.41 3.34
N GLN A 63 -32.57 18.53 2.68
CA GLN A 63 -31.23 18.81 2.20
C GLN A 63 -30.22 18.98 3.33
N ALA A 64 -30.61 19.54 4.48
CA ALA A 64 -29.75 19.61 5.65
C ALA A 64 -29.38 18.22 6.17
N SER A 65 -30.34 17.28 6.16
CA SER A 65 -30.11 15.89 6.54
C SER A 65 -29.17 15.18 5.58
N LEU A 66 -29.35 15.36 4.26
CA LEU A 66 -28.44 14.86 3.23
C LEU A 66 -27.01 15.40 3.43
N ARG A 67 -26.87 16.72 3.60
CA ARG A 67 -25.56 17.36 3.86
C ARG A 67 -24.88 16.79 5.10
N LYS A 68 -25.65 16.47 6.15
CA LYS A 68 -25.11 15.85 7.37
C LYS A 68 -24.60 14.44 7.12
N ALA A 69 -25.32 13.63 6.33
CA ALA A 69 -24.89 12.29 5.94
C ALA A 69 -23.60 12.32 5.11
N LEU A 70 -23.52 13.21 4.11
CA LEU A 70 -22.33 13.38 3.29
C LEU A 70 -21.12 13.84 4.12
N ARG A 71 -21.30 14.84 5.00
CA ARG A 71 -20.24 15.29 5.93
C ARG A 71 -19.73 14.20 6.86
N ALA A 72 -20.62 13.29 7.29
CA ALA A 72 -20.21 12.15 8.10
C ALA A 72 -19.31 11.19 7.31
N MET A 73 -19.58 10.99 6.01
CA MET A 73 -18.70 10.22 5.11
C MET A 73 -17.35 10.92 4.91
N ASP A 74 -17.34 12.24 4.69
CA ASP A 74 -16.09 13.02 4.54
C ASP A 74 -15.22 12.92 5.80
N THR A 75 -15.85 13.09 6.97
CA THR A 75 -15.16 12.98 8.26
C THR A 75 -14.57 11.59 8.49
N LEU A 76 -15.29 10.55 8.06
CA LEU A 76 -14.82 9.17 8.15
C LEU A 76 -13.66 8.92 7.18
N GLU A 77 -13.78 9.35 5.92
CA GLU A 77 -12.71 9.28 4.93
C GLU A 77 -11.44 9.97 5.44
N ASP A 78 -11.55 11.19 5.97
CA ASP A 78 -10.43 11.92 6.56
C ASP A 78 -9.77 11.17 7.73
N LYS A 79 -10.56 10.59 8.64
CA LYS A 79 -10.03 9.79 9.76
C LYS A 79 -9.34 8.53 9.25
N VAL A 80 -9.91 7.87 8.25
CA VAL A 80 -9.31 6.68 7.64
C VAL A 80 -8.03 7.07 6.88
N ALA A 81 -8.01 8.16 6.12
CA ALA A 81 -6.81 8.67 5.46
C ALA A 81 -5.69 9.01 6.46
N ARG A 82 -6.04 9.69 7.57
CA ARG A 82 -5.10 10.00 8.66
C ARG A 82 -4.56 8.74 9.35
N LYS A 83 -5.40 7.73 9.61
CA LYS A 83 -4.95 6.46 10.20
C LYS A 83 -4.17 5.59 9.21
N SER A 84 -4.58 5.60 7.95
CA SER A 84 -3.86 4.98 6.84
C SER A 84 -2.49 5.61 6.67
N LYS A 85 -2.28 6.89 7.05
CA LYS A 85 -0.95 7.50 7.15
C LYS A 85 0.00 6.74 8.10
N ARG A 86 -0.48 6.21 9.24
CA ARG A 86 0.34 5.39 10.15
C ARG A 86 0.64 4.00 9.57
N GLN A 87 -0.36 3.38 8.94
CA GLN A 87 -0.17 2.13 8.19
C GLN A 87 0.81 2.33 7.02
N ASN A 88 0.74 3.50 6.37
CA ASN A 88 1.63 3.95 5.31
C ASN A 88 3.04 4.17 5.84
N ILE A 89 3.25 4.69 7.06
CA ILE A 89 4.59 4.78 7.64
C ILE A 89 5.20 3.39 7.86
N ILE A 90 4.43 2.44 8.39
CA ILE A 90 4.90 1.06 8.59
C ILE A 90 5.19 0.40 7.23
N MET A 91 4.29 0.57 6.26
CA MET A 91 4.44 0.07 4.90
C MET A 91 5.63 0.70 4.18
N GLN A 92 5.77 2.03 4.23
CA GLN A 92 6.91 2.80 3.73
C GLN A 92 8.19 2.31 4.37
N SER A 93 8.22 2.10 5.69
CA SER A 93 9.38 1.54 6.38
C SER A 93 9.70 0.12 5.90
N GLN A 94 8.70 -0.73 5.69
CA GLN A 94 8.90 -2.09 5.18
C GLN A 94 9.44 -2.10 3.74
N ILE A 95 8.87 -1.27 2.86
CA ILE A 95 9.29 -1.13 1.47
C ILE A 95 10.69 -0.50 1.40
N ASN A 96 10.95 0.57 2.17
CA ASN A 96 12.25 1.22 2.21
C ASN A 96 13.33 0.30 2.75
N LYS A 97 13.07 -0.47 3.82
CA LYS A 97 14.03 -1.48 4.31
C LYS A 97 14.31 -2.56 3.27
N ALA A 98 13.29 -3.03 2.55
CA ALA A 98 13.48 -3.98 1.47
C ALA A 98 14.32 -3.37 0.33
N ALA A 99 14.01 -2.14 -0.09
CA ALA A 99 14.75 -1.42 -1.10
C ALA A 99 16.21 -1.16 -0.69
N HIS A 100 16.49 -0.79 0.56
CA HIS A 100 17.88 -0.59 1.03
C HIS A 100 18.69 -1.88 1.04
N ASN A 101 18.06 -3.03 1.30
CA ASN A 101 18.77 -4.30 1.31
C ASN A 101 19.01 -4.84 -0.11
N ILE A 102 18.08 -4.64 -1.05
CA ILE A 102 18.17 -5.20 -2.42
C ILE A 102 18.77 -4.20 -3.42
N PHE A 103 18.47 -2.91 -3.26
CA PHE A 103 18.97 -1.80 -4.06
C PHE A 103 19.59 -0.69 -3.19
N PRO A 104 20.63 -1.00 -2.40
CA PRO A 104 21.32 -0.03 -1.56
C PRO A 104 21.80 1.17 -2.39
N LEU A 105 21.51 2.39 -1.92
CA LEU A 105 21.86 3.63 -2.62
C LEU A 105 21.40 3.67 -4.09
N GLN A 106 20.26 3.02 -4.41
CA GLN A 106 19.70 2.91 -5.76
C GLN A 106 20.58 2.15 -6.78
N ASP A 107 21.52 1.33 -6.30
CA ASP A 107 22.39 0.49 -7.12
C ASP A 107 22.22 -0.99 -6.74
N LEU A 108 22.84 -1.90 -7.50
CA LEU A 108 22.76 -3.34 -7.25
C LEU A 108 23.40 -3.73 -5.90
N GLN A 109 22.76 -4.68 -5.20
CA GLN A 109 23.18 -5.15 -3.88
C GLN A 109 24.66 -5.52 -3.84
N GLU A 110 25.10 -6.36 -4.78
CA GLU A 110 26.46 -6.91 -4.87
C GLU A 110 27.52 -5.85 -5.13
N ARG A 111 27.14 -4.64 -5.59
CA ARG A 111 28.05 -3.53 -5.84
C ARG A 111 28.27 -2.64 -4.63
N LYS A 112 27.47 -2.79 -3.58
CA LYS A 112 27.49 -1.90 -2.40
C LYS A 112 27.67 -2.65 -1.09
N LEU A 113 27.03 -3.80 -0.92
CA LEU A 113 27.07 -4.53 0.35
C LEU A 113 28.24 -5.51 0.39
N ASN A 114 28.85 -5.62 1.55
CA ASN A 114 29.97 -6.51 1.79
C ASN A 114 29.48 -7.88 2.32
N VAL A 115 30.15 -8.95 1.90
CA VAL A 115 29.89 -10.33 2.36
C VAL A 115 29.95 -10.47 3.89
N LEU A 116 30.78 -9.69 4.57
CA LEU A 116 30.95 -9.73 6.03
C LEU A 116 29.64 -9.45 6.78
N GLU A 117 28.77 -8.58 6.27
CA GLU A 117 27.47 -8.29 6.89
C GLU A 117 26.59 -9.53 6.98
N TYR A 118 26.64 -10.38 5.94
CA TYR A 118 25.88 -11.61 5.85
C TYR A 118 26.50 -12.72 6.69
N LEU A 119 27.84 -12.81 6.72
CA LEU A 119 28.55 -13.77 7.55
C LEU A 119 28.33 -13.52 9.05
N ILE A 120 28.33 -12.25 9.48
CA ILE A 120 28.02 -11.89 10.87
C ILE A 120 26.59 -12.32 11.22
N LYS A 121 25.64 -12.12 10.30
CA LYS A 121 24.21 -12.36 10.57
C LYS A 121 23.78 -13.82 10.48
N PHE A 122 24.36 -14.57 9.55
CA PHE A 122 23.89 -15.91 9.17
C PHE A 122 24.97 -16.99 9.32
N GLY A 123 26.19 -16.62 9.72
CA GLY A 123 27.29 -17.56 9.93
C GLY A 123 27.69 -18.31 8.65
N GLN A 124 28.23 -19.52 8.84
CA GLN A 124 28.72 -20.35 7.73
C GLN A 124 27.60 -20.87 6.82
N ASP A 125 26.35 -20.94 7.31
CA ASP A 125 25.22 -21.38 6.49
C ASP A 125 24.95 -20.43 5.32
N PHE A 126 25.33 -19.16 5.43
CA PHE A 126 25.32 -18.23 4.31
C PHE A 126 26.14 -18.74 3.13
N LEU A 127 27.40 -19.11 3.38
CA LEU A 127 28.31 -19.60 2.34
C LEU A 127 27.80 -20.90 1.73
N ARG A 128 27.26 -21.80 2.56
CA ARG A 128 26.70 -23.07 2.11
C ARG A 128 25.57 -22.88 1.10
N VAL A 129 24.62 -22.01 1.41
CA VAL A 129 23.46 -21.73 0.55
C VAL A 129 23.89 -21.01 -0.73
N VAL A 130 24.71 -19.96 -0.61
CA VAL A 130 25.21 -19.21 -1.77
C VAL A 130 25.98 -20.10 -2.72
N HIS A 131 26.91 -20.92 -2.20
CA HIS A 131 27.63 -21.88 -3.01
C HIS A 131 26.69 -22.89 -3.67
N GLY A 132 25.72 -23.42 -2.93
CA GLY A 132 24.73 -24.38 -3.45
C GLY A 132 23.90 -23.84 -4.61
N ASP A 133 23.49 -22.58 -4.57
CA ASP A 133 22.70 -21.93 -5.62
C ASP A 133 23.55 -21.52 -6.83
N PHE A 134 24.74 -20.96 -6.62
CA PHE A 134 25.59 -20.47 -7.71
C PHE A 134 26.38 -21.58 -8.42
N SER A 135 26.73 -22.66 -7.74
CA SER A 135 27.43 -23.82 -8.35
C SER A 135 26.62 -24.51 -9.45
N LYS A 136 25.30 -24.29 -9.49
CA LYS A 136 24.37 -24.85 -10.47
C LYS A 136 23.86 -23.80 -11.47
N ALA A 137 24.36 -22.57 -11.38
CA ALA A 137 23.89 -21.45 -12.17
C ALA A 137 24.67 -21.34 -13.48
N ASP A 138 23.99 -20.93 -14.55
CA ASP A 138 24.64 -20.58 -15.81
C ASP A 138 25.26 -19.18 -15.72
N TYR A 139 26.32 -18.95 -16.49
CA TYR A 139 26.99 -17.66 -16.53
C TYR A 139 26.06 -16.57 -17.09
N GLY A 140 25.93 -15.47 -16.35
CA GLY A 140 25.05 -14.34 -16.71
C GLY A 140 23.61 -14.48 -16.20
N GLU A 141 23.25 -15.60 -15.55
CA GLU A 141 21.94 -15.78 -14.94
C GLU A 141 21.82 -14.95 -13.65
N HIS A 142 20.75 -14.17 -13.52
CA HIS A 142 20.44 -13.49 -12.26
C HIS A 142 19.84 -14.46 -11.25
N LYS A 143 20.44 -14.58 -10.06
CA LYS A 143 19.95 -15.43 -8.97
C LYS A 143 19.42 -14.58 -7.82
N VAL A 144 18.23 -14.94 -7.35
CA VAL A 144 17.65 -14.41 -6.11
C VAL A 144 17.69 -15.50 -5.06
N ILE A 145 18.55 -15.33 -4.05
CA ILE A 145 18.69 -16.28 -2.95
C ILE A 145 17.78 -15.86 -1.80
N SER A 146 16.94 -16.78 -1.33
CA SER A 146 16.07 -16.54 -0.19
C SER A 146 16.54 -17.33 1.03
N PHE A 147 17.01 -16.63 2.06
CA PHE A 147 17.22 -17.23 3.38
C PHE A 147 15.90 -17.28 4.14
N GLN A 148 15.46 -18.49 4.50
CA GLN A 148 14.43 -18.65 5.52
C GLN A 148 15.12 -18.60 6.88
N SER A 149 14.78 -17.58 7.67
CA SER A 149 15.05 -17.55 9.11
C SER A 149 13.87 -18.18 9.84
#